data_AF-A0A7V8Y055-F1
#
_entry.id   AF-A0A7V8Y055-F1
#
_cell.length_a   1.000
_cell.length_b   1.000
_cell.length_c   1.000
_cell.angle_alpha   90.00
_cell.angle_beta   90.00
_cell.angle_gamma   90.00
#
_symmetry.space_group_name_H-M   'P 1'
#
loop_
_entity.id
_entity.type
_entity.pdbx_description
1 polymer ?
#
loop_
_entity_poly.entity_id
_entity_poly.type
_entity_poly.pdbx_seq_one_letter_code
_entity_poly.pdbx_strand_id
1 'polypeptide(L)' 'MIASNEPRAGRSAEIFHGCAEVLAQWPTLRQALLTEHVRRPDGSCLACSVGSRSNTPWPCGPRSLAELAERLAV' A
#
# COMPACT_ATOMS: atom_id res chain seq x y z
N MET A 1 -36.35 0.28 1.89
CA MET A 1 -35.07 -0.21 2.40
C MET A 1 -33.99 0.70 1.85
N ILE A 2 -33.59 1.72 2.62
CA ILE A 2 -32.57 2.68 2.19
C ILE A 2 -31.22 1.98 2.39
N ALA A 3 -30.51 1.70 1.30
CA ALA A 3 -29.13 1.25 1.38
C ALA A 3 -28.32 2.35 2.07
N SER A 4 -27.86 2.10 3.29
CA SER A 4 -26.98 3.00 4.03
C SER A 4 -25.76 3.30 3.18
N ASN A 5 -25.66 4.54 2.71
CA ASN A 5 -24.50 5.07 2.02
C ASN A 5 -23.41 5.32 3.07
N GLU A 6 -22.78 4.25 3.58
CA GLU A 6 -21.60 4.39 4.41
C GLU A 6 -20.51 5.14 3.63
N PRO A 7 -19.73 6.01 4.30
CA PRO A 7 -18.67 6.75 3.64
C PRO A 7 -17.62 5.75 3.12
N ARG A 8 -17.59 5.56 1.79
CA ARG A 8 -16.64 4.68 1.07
C ARG A 8 -15.18 4.87 1.49
N ALA A 9 -14.81 6.07 1.94
CA ALA A 9 -13.49 6.40 2.44
C ALA A 9 -13.15 5.66 3.75
N GLY A 10 -14.10 5.50 4.67
CA GLY A 10 -13.90 4.80 5.96
C GLY A 10 -13.66 3.31 5.76
N ARG A 11 -14.48 2.67 4.92
CA ARG A 11 -14.31 1.25 4.57
C ARG A 11 -12.99 0.97 3.85
N SER A 12 -12.54 1.90 3.01
CA SER A 12 -11.26 1.77 2.31
C SER A 12 -10.06 1.89 3.26
N ALA A 13 -10.16 2.76 4.29
CA ALA A 13 -9.14 2.90 5.31
C ALA A 13 -9.07 1.68 6.24
N GLU A 14 -10.21 1.13 6.64
CA GLU A 14 -10.29 -0.08 7.46
C GLU A 14 -9.69 -1.30 6.73
N ILE A 15 -10.05 -1.51 5.46
CA ILE A 15 -9.47 -2.57 4.63
C ILE A 15 -7.96 -2.40 4.51
N PHE A 16 -7.49 -1.16 4.27
CA PHE A 16 -6.05 -0.88 4.17
C PHE A 16 -5.32 -1.21 5.48
N HIS A 17 -5.91 -0.86 6.63
CA HIS A 17 -5.37 -1.20 7.93
C HIS A 17 -5.31 -2.71 8.16
N GLY A 18 -6.40 -3.43 7.89
CA GLY A 18 -6.44 -4.90 7.99
C GLY A 18 -5.41 -5.59 7.08
N CYS A 19 -5.20 -5.08 5.86
CA CYS A 19 -4.13 -5.55 5.00
C CYS A 19 -2.73 -5.33 5.61
N ALA A 20 -2.52 -4.21 6.30
CA ALA A 20 -1.24 -3.92 6.96
C ALA A 20 -1.00 -4.83 8.18
N GLU A 21 -2.04 -5.15 8.95
CA GLU A 21 -1.97 -6.12 10.06
C GLU A 21 -1.60 -7.53 9.58
N VAL A 22 -2.19 -7.97 8.46
CA VAL A 22 -1.83 -9.25 7.83
C VAL A 22 -0.37 -9.19 7.33
N LEU A 23 0.02 -8.10 6.67
CA LEU A 23 1.38 -7.93 6.16
C LEU A 23 2.44 -7.82 7.27
N ALA A 24 2.08 -7.31 8.45
CA ALA A 24 2.97 -7.23 9.61
C ALA A 24 3.46 -8.62 10.06
N GLN A 25 2.62 -9.64 9.88
CA GLN A 25 2.95 -11.05 10.18
C GLN A 25 3.85 -11.71 9.13
N TRP A 26 4.14 -11.03 8.01
CA TRP A 26 4.86 -11.58 6.85
C TRP A 26 6.16 -10.79 6.60
N PRO A 27 7.22 -10.98 7.42
CA PRO A 27 8.42 -10.14 7.39
C PRO A 27 9.15 -10.14 6.05
N THR A 28 9.26 -11.29 5.39
CA THR A 28 9.92 -11.41 4.08
C THR A 28 9.18 -10.63 3.00
N LEU A 29 7.85 -10.74 2.94
CA LEU A 29 7.04 -10.02 1.96
C LEU A 29 7.07 -8.51 2.22
N ARG A 30 6.99 -8.10 3.49
CA ARG A 30 7.11 -6.69 3.88
C ARG A 30 8.45 -6.10 3.46
N GLN A 31 9.56 -6.79 3.75
CA GLN A 31 10.91 -6.37 3.34
C GLN A 31 11.04 -6.29 1.82
N ALA A 32 10.50 -7.26 1.07
CA ALA A 32 10.49 -7.22 -0.39
C ALA A 32 9.74 -5.98 -0.91
N LEU A 33 8.55 -5.69 -0.39
CA LEU A 33 7.78 -4.50 -0.78
C LEU A 33 8.52 -3.20 -0.47
N LEU A 34 9.19 -3.10 0.68
CA LEU A 34 9.99 -1.92 1.03
C LEU A 34 11.21 -1.75 0.11
N THR A 35 11.80 -2.85 -0.35
CA THR A 35 13.03 -2.84 -1.16
C THR A 35 12.74 -2.63 -2.65
N GLU A 36 11.68 -3.25 -3.17
CA GLU A 36 11.37 -3.24 -4.60
C GLU A 36 10.60 -1.99 -5.03
N HIS A 37 9.67 -1.51 -4.18
CA HIS A 37 8.95 -0.28 -4.48
C HIS A 37 9.79 0.93 -4.08
N VAL A 38 10.52 1.49 -5.04
CA VAL A 38 11.39 2.67 -4.85
C VAL A 38 10.92 3.90 -5.64
N ARG A 39 11.18 5.09 -5.10
CA ARG A 39 10.87 6.37 -5.73
C ARG A 39 11.83 6.67 -6.89
N ARG A 40 11.29 7.00 -8.06
CA ARG A 40 12.03 7.55 -9.19
C ARG A 40 12.22 9.07 -9.08
N PRO A 41 13.17 9.66 -9.83
CA PRO A 41 13.36 11.12 -9.84
C PRO A 41 12.10 11.91 -10.23
N ASP A 42 11.27 11.36 -11.12
CA ASP A 42 10.01 11.95 -11.59
C ASP A 42 8.85 11.85 -10.57
N GLY A 43 9.11 11.30 -9.38
CA GLY A 43 8.10 11.14 -8.34
C GLY A 43 7.18 9.93 -8.52
N SER A 44 7.46 9.04 -9.48
CA SER A 44 6.74 7.78 -9.65
C SER A 44 7.39 6.61 -8.91
N CYS A 45 6.69 5.48 -8.81
CA CYS A 45 7.24 4.24 -8.26
C CYS A 45 7.85 3.36 -9.36
N LEU A 46 9.12 2.97 -9.20
CA LEU A 46 9.86 2.13 -10.15
C LEU A 46 9.15 0.80 -10.42
N ALA A 47 8.80 0.05 -9.37
CA ALA A 47 8.19 -1.28 -9.48
C ALA A 47 6.81 -1.24 -10.15
N CYS A 48 5.98 -0.24 -9.81
CA CYS A 48 4.64 -0.12 -10.39
C CYS A 48 4.66 0.24 -11.88
N SER A 49 5.74 0.88 -12.35
CA SER A 49 5.94 1.20 -13.75
C SER A 49 6.47 0.01 -14.58
N VAL A 50 6.79 -1.12 -13.96
CA VAL A 50 7.15 -2.35 -14.68
C VAL A 50 5.86 -2.99 -15.18
N GLY A 51 5.58 -2.87 -16.48
CA GLY A 51 4.46 -3.54 -17.15
C GLY A 51 3.18 -2.71 -17.36
N SER A 52 3.08 -1.51 -16.78
CA SER A 52 1.99 -0.57 -17.06
C SER A 52 2.55 0.74 -17.63
N ARG A 53 1.87 1.33 -18.64
CA ARG A 53 2.22 2.67 -19.17
C ARG A 53 1.93 3.80 -18.17
N SER A 54 1.39 3.48 -16.99
CA SER A 54 1.04 4.45 -15.96
C SER A 54 2.17 4.63 -14.96
N ASN A 55 2.63 5.87 -14.83
CA ASN A 55 3.47 6.30 -13.72
C ASN A 55 2.63 6.38 -12.45
N THR A 56 2.62 5.31 -11.66
CA THR A 56 1.99 5.35 -10.34
C THR A 56 2.73 6.37 -9.47
N PRO A 57 2.03 7.38 -8.90
CA PRO A 57 2.67 8.37 -8.04
C PRO A 57 3.25 7.73 -6.78
N TRP A 58 4.33 8.31 -6.28
CA TRP A 58 4.93 7.97 -5.01
C TRP A 58 4.31 8.78 -3.85
N PRO A 59 4.03 8.16 -2.68
CA PRO A 59 4.15 6.74 -2.39
C PRO A 59 3.03 5.93 -3.06
N CYS A 60 3.38 4.75 -3.57
CA CYS A 60 2.41 3.82 -4.15
C CYS A 60 1.73 2.99 -3.04
N GLY A 61 0.56 2.41 -3.34
CA GLY A 61 -0.21 1.60 -2.39
C GLY A 61 0.60 0.52 -1.67
N PRO A 62 1.34 -0.36 -2.37
CA PRO A 62 2.17 -1.38 -1.73
C PRO A 62 3.26 -0.82 -0.82
N ARG A 63 3.88 0.31 -1.20
CA ARG A 63 4.88 0.99 -0.36
C ARG A 63 4.24 1.51 0.93
N SER A 64 3.13 2.24 0.80
CA SER A 64 2.39 2.77 1.96
C SER A 64 1.92 1.66 2.90
N LEU A 65 1.52 0.52 2.33
CA LEU A 65 1.07 -0.64 3.10
C LEU A 65 2.22 -1.28 3.88
N ALA A 66 3.37 -1.46 3.23
CA ALA A 66 4.55 -2.02 3.87
C ALA A 66 5.10 -1.09 4.97
N GLU A 67 5.07 0.23 4.78
CA GLU A 67 5.43 1.20 5.81
C GLU A 67 4.48 1.18 7.01
N LEU A 68 3.18 1.02 6.78
CA LEU A 68 2.22 0.85 7.88
C LEU A 68 2.47 -0.47 8.61
N ALA A 69 2.65 -1.56 7.87
CA ALA A 69 2.95 -2.88 8.44
C ALA A 69 4.26 -2.90 9.25
N GLU A 70 5.29 -2.16 8.82
CA GLU A 70 6.56 -2.03 9.57
C GLU A 70 6.34 -1.34 10.92
N ARG A 71 5.45 -0.34 10.97
CA ARG A 71 5.09 0.35 12.22
C ARG A 71 4.26 -0.53 13.16
N LEU A 72 3.43 -1.42 12.63
CA LEU A 72 2.58 -2.34 13.40
C LEU A 72 3.34 -3.57 13.92
N ALA A 73 4.48 -3.91 13.32
CA ALA A 73 5.30 -5.07 13.69
C ALA A 73 6.25 -4.82 14.87
N VAL A 74 6.29 -3.58 15.39
CA VAL A 74 7.04 -3.17 16.60
C VAL A 74 6.23 -3.50 17.85
#